data_AF-A0A1X4IXG8-F1
#
_entry.id   AF-A0A1X4IXG8-F1
#
_cell.length_a   1.000
_cell.length_b   1.000
_cell.length_c   1.000
_cell.angle_alpha   90.00
_cell.angle_beta   90.00
_cell.angle_gamma   90.00
#
_symmetry.space_group_name_H-M   'P 1'
#
loop_
_entity.id
_entity.type
_entity.pdbx_description
1 polymer ?
#
loop_
_entity_poly.entity_id
_entity_poly.type
_entity_poly.pdbx_seq_one_letter_code
_entity_poly.pdbx_strand_id
1 'polypeptide(L)'
;MISTPHRQTAIALIDEAVCAGARRPNACVELEISDRTLRRWRKDGLVRADQRPLVLRPEPANKLSADERAAVLDVCNSMEFASLPPSQIVPKLADQGQYLASES
;
A
#
# COMPACT_ATOMS: atom_id res chain seq x y z
N MET A 1 3.40 -5.44 7.31
CA MET A 1 3.57 -4.07 7.86
C MET A 1 3.46 -4.17 9.37
N ILE A 2 4.40 -3.63 10.15
CA ILE A 2 4.38 -3.74 11.62
C ILE A 2 3.54 -2.58 12.18
N SER A 3 2.45 -2.92 12.87
CA SER A 3 1.52 -1.97 13.50
C SER A 3 2.21 -1.14 14.59
N THR A 4 1.69 0.04 14.92
CA THR A 4 2.24 0.87 16.01
C THR A 4 2.34 0.12 17.34
N PRO A 5 1.32 -0.66 17.79
CA PRO A 5 1.43 -1.49 18.99
C PRO A 5 2.56 -2.51 18.91
N HIS A 6 2.70 -3.23 17.79
CA HIS A 6 3.78 -4.22 17.63
C HIS A 6 5.18 -3.55 17.63
N ARG A 7 5.30 -2.33 17.11
CA ARG A 7 6.56 -1.56 17.22
C ARG A 7 6.89 -1.24 18.67
N GLN A 8 5.90 -0.84 19.47
CA GLN A 8 6.10 -0.55 20.89
C GLN A 8 6.55 -1.80 21.66
N THR A 9 5.90 -2.94 21.42
CA THR A 9 6.29 -4.23 22.01
C THR A 9 7.70 -4.63 21.61
N ALA A 10 8.04 -4.57 20.32
CA ALA A 10 9.38 -4.91 19.85
C ALA A 10 10.47 -4.00 20.46
N ILE A 11 10.19 -2.70 20.59
CA ILE A 11 11.08 -1.73 21.23
C ILE A 11 11.30 -2.07 22.71
N ALA A 12 10.25 -2.42 23.44
CA ALA A 12 10.33 -2.80 24.85
C ALA A 12 11.16 -4.08 25.04
N LEU A 13 10.92 -5.12 24.24
CA LEU A 13 11.67 -6.38 24.29
C LEU A 13 13.15 -6.19 23.95
N ILE A 14 13.47 -5.34 22.96
CA ILE A 14 14.86 -5.03 22.63
C ILE A 14 15.54 -4.25 23.75
N ASP A 15 14.85 -3.28 24.37
CA ASP A 15 15.41 -2.55 25.51
C ASP A 15 15.65 -3.47 26.72
N GLU A 16 14.74 -4.37 27.01
CA GLU A 16 14.90 -5.39 28.05
C GLU A 16 16.14 -6.26 27.79
N ALA A 17 16.28 -6.79 26.57
CA ALA A 17 17.43 -7.61 26.20
C ALA A 17 18.75 -6.82 26.30
N VAL A 18 18.76 -5.55 25.88
CA VAL A 18 19.95 -4.68 25.97
C VAL A 18 20.30 -4.37 27.43
N CYS A 19 19.30 -4.11 28.28
CA CYS A 19 19.49 -3.94 29.73
C CYS A 19 20.04 -5.20 30.39
N ALA A 20 19.62 -6.39 29.92
CA ALA A 20 20.17 -7.67 30.34
C ALA A 20 21.59 -7.97 29.79
N GLY A 21 22.16 -7.06 29.00
CA GLY A 21 23.54 -7.14 28.50
C GLY A 21 23.68 -7.56 27.03
N ALA A 22 22.59 -7.77 26.31
CA ALA A 22 22.67 -8.11 24.88
C ALA A 22 23.14 -6.92 24.04
N ARG A 23 23.91 -7.20 22.99
CA ARG A 23 24.23 -6.18 21.98
C ARG A 23 22.97 -5.87 21.19
N ARG A 24 22.62 -4.59 21.06
CA ARG A 24 21.43 -4.12 20.32
C ARG A 24 21.26 -4.74 18.92
N PRO A 25 22.31 -4.85 18.07
CA PRO A 25 22.15 -5.51 16.77
C PRO A 25 21.70 -6.96 16.87
N ASN A 26 22.19 -7.71 17.87
CA ASN A 26 21.82 -9.11 18.08
C ASN A 26 20.36 -9.22 18.54
N ALA A 27 19.93 -8.36 19.48
CA ALA A 27 18.53 -8.31 19.91
C ALA A 27 17.57 -7.94 18.77
N CYS A 28 18.02 -7.10 17.82
CA CYS A 28 17.22 -6.80 16.63
C CYS A 28 17.09 -8.01 15.69
N VAL A 29 18.16 -8.80 15.51
CA VAL A 29 18.17 -10.00 14.67
C VAL A 29 17.19 -11.06 15.17
N GLU A 30 17.06 -11.24 16.50
CA GLU A 30 16.08 -12.18 17.09
C GLU A 30 14.63 -11.84 16.75
N LEU A 31 14.32 -10.56 16.54
CA LEU A 31 12.99 -10.10 16.10
C LEU A 31 12.89 -9.93 14.58
N GLU A 32 13.86 -10.46 13.82
CA GLU A 32 13.95 -10.37 12.36
C GLU A 32 13.89 -8.93 11.82
N ILE A 33 14.38 -7.97 12.60
CA ILE A 33 14.47 -6.57 12.18
C ILE A 33 15.91 -6.09 12.16
N SER A 34 16.22 -5.17 11.25
CA SER A 34 17.53 -4.50 11.25
C SER A 34 17.61 -3.43 12.33
N ASP A 35 18.82 -3.16 12.85
CA ASP A 35 19.09 -2.03 13.75
C ASP A 35 18.66 -0.69 13.10
N ARG A 36 18.78 -0.55 11.78
CA ARG A 36 18.29 0.61 11.02
C ARG A 36 16.76 0.75 11.11
N THR A 37 16.01 -0.35 11.11
CA THR A 37 14.55 -0.34 11.30
C THR A 37 14.18 0.16 12.69
N LEU A 38 14.86 -0.33 13.73
CA LEU A 38 14.66 0.12 15.11
C LEU A 38 14.96 1.62 15.26
N ARG A 39 16.10 2.09 14.74
CA ARG A 39 16.46 3.53 14.74
C ARG A 39 15.41 4.38 14.05
N ARG A 40 14.87 3.91 12.93
CA ARG A 40 13.81 4.61 12.20
C ARG A 40 12.53 4.73 13.01
N TRP A 41 12.17 3.71 13.80
CA TRP A 41 11.01 3.77 14.69
C TRP A 41 11.19 4.75 15.84
N ARG A 42 12.41 4.90 16.38
CA ARG A 42 12.73 5.80 17.50
C ARG A 42 13.17 7.22 17.11
N LYS A 43 12.96 7.65 15.85
CA LYS A 43 13.41 8.98 15.42
C LYS A 43 12.74 10.05 16.30
N ASP A 44 13.58 10.82 17.01
CA ASP A 44 13.24 11.85 18.01
C ASP A 44 12.81 11.32 19.39
N GLY A 45 13.20 10.09 19.75
CA GLY A 45 12.92 9.49 21.07
C GLY A 45 11.51 8.93 21.24
N LEU A 46 10.62 9.17 20.26
CA LEU A 46 9.24 8.69 20.24
C LEU A 46 9.07 7.56 19.22
N VAL A 47 8.20 6.59 19.54
CA VAL A 47 7.81 5.53 18.60
C VAL A 47 6.93 6.13 17.52
N ARG A 48 7.47 6.32 16.31
CA ARG A 48 6.70 6.84 15.19
C ARG A 48 5.68 5.82 14.70
N ALA A 49 4.41 6.21 14.75
CA ALA A 49 3.31 5.49 14.13
C ALA A 49 3.57 5.29 12.63
N ASP A 50 2.93 4.29 12.04
CA ASP A 50 2.93 4.17 10.58
C ASP A 50 2.22 5.39 9.97
N GLN A 51 2.95 6.17 9.19
CA GLN A 51 2.42 7.36 8.53
C GLN A 51 1.76 7.03 7.19
N ARG A 52 1.98 5.85 6.61
CA ARG A 52 1.36 5.45 5.32
C ARG A 52 -0.17 5.50 5.30
N PRO A 53 -0.90 5.14 6.39
CA PRO A 53 -2.35 5.33 6.48
C PRO A 53 -2.77 6.74 6.90
N LEU A 54 -1.88 7.51 7.53
CA LEU A 54 -2.19 8.85 8.06
C LEU A 54 -1.91 9.96 7.06
N VAL A 55 -1.00 9.73 6.12
CA VAL A 55 -0.63 10.71 5.09
C VAL A 55 -1.82 10.91 4.16
N LEU A 56 -2.26 12.17 4.06
CA LEU A 56 -3.21 12.62 3.06
C LEU A 56 -2.65 12.30 1.67
N ARG A 57 -3.38 11.47 0.92
CA ARG A 57 -3.08 11.20 -0.48
C ARG A 57 -4.04 12.04 -1.30
N PRO A 58 -3.56 13.06 -2.02
CA PRO A 58 -4.42 13.83 -2.91
C PRO A 58 -4.99 12.91 -3.99
N GLU A 59 -6.17 13.25 -4.50
CA GLU A 59 -6.74 12.51 -5.61
C GLU A 59 -5.83 12.64 -6.84
N PRO A 60 -5.54 11.55 -7.56
CA PRO A 60 -4.73 11.63 -8.77
C PRO A 60 -5.50 12.44 -9.83
N ALA A 61 -4.77 13.21 -10.63
CA ALA A 61 -5.36 14.03 -11.69
C ALA A 61 -6.20 13.21 -12.69
N ASN A 62 -5.79 11.96 -12.93
CA ASN A 62 -6.43 11.04 -13.87
C ASN A 62 -7.39 10.07 -13.15
N LYS A 63 -7.95 10.47 -12.00
CA LYS A 63 -8.93 9.65 -11.29
C LYS A 63 -10.22 9.61 -12.11
N LEU A 64 -10.65 8.40 -12.47
CA LEU A 64 -11.94 8.20 -13.13
C LEU A 64 -13.07 8.75 -12.25
N SER A 65 -13.93 9.54 -12.87
CA SER A 65 -15.20 9.99 -12.31
C SER A 65 -16.12 8.79 -12.04
N ALA A 66 -17.17 9.00 -11.25
CA ALA A 66 -18.17 7.96 -11.00
C ALA A 66 -18.85 7.49 -12.29
N ASP A 67 -19.10 8.42 -13.21
CA ASP A 67 -19.76 8.15 -14.48
C ASP A 67 -18.86 7.36 -15.44
N GLU A 68 -17.58 7.72 -15.54
CA GLU A 68 -16.60 6.96 -16.33
C GLU A 68 -16.43 5.53 -15.79
N ARG A 69 -16.42 5.37 -14.46
CA ARG A 69 -16.36 4.04 -13.83
C ARG A 69 -17.62 3.22 -14.13
N ALA A 70 -18.80 3.84 -14.06
CA ALA A 70 -20.05 3.17 -14.40
C ALA A 70 -20.05 2.73 -15.88
N ALA A 71 -19.65 3.61 -16.79
CA ALA A 71 -19.56 3.29 -18.22
C ALA A 71 -18.61 2.11 -18.50
N VAL A 72 -17.44 2.07 -17.84
CA VAL A 72 -16.50 0.93 -17.96
C VAL A 72 -17.14 -0.36 -17.46
N LEU A 73 -17.86 -0.33 -16.33
CA LEU A 73 -18.53 -1.50 -15.77
C LEU A 73 -19.69 -1.98 -16.66
N ASP A 74 -20.50 -1.06 -17.18
CA ASP A 74 -21.64 -1.39 -18.04
C ASP A 74 -21.16 -2.08 -19.32
N VAL A 75 -20.08 -1.58 -19.92
CA VAL A 75 -19.50 -2.19 -21.12
C VAL A 75 -18.91 -3.55 -20.80
N CYS A 76 -18.12 -3.69 -19.73
CA CYS A 76 -17.57 -4.99 -19.32
C CYS A 76 -18.66 -6.03 -19.01
N ASN A 77 -19.81 -5.60 -18.46
CA ASN A 77 -20.92 -6.48 -18.08
C ASN A 77 -21.96 -6.67 -19.20
N SER A 78 -21.82 -5.97 -20.32
CA SER A 78 -22.72 -6.14 -21.47
C SER A 78 -22.64 -7.56 -22.03
N MET A 79 -23.73 -8.04 -22.63
CA MET A 79 -23.77 -9.41 -23.19
C MET A 79 -22.65 -9.70 -24.20
N GLU A 80 -22.18 -8.67 -24.92
CA GLU A 80 -21.12 -8.80 -25.93
C GLU A 80 -19.73 -9.03 -25.31
N PHE A 81 -19.47 -8.42 -24.14
CA PHE A 81 -18.15 -8.41 -23.51
C PHE A 81 -18.07 -9.20 -22.19
N ALA A 82 -19.21 -9.62 -21.61
CA ALA A 82 -19.28 -10.30 -20.31
C ALA A 82 -18.44 -11.58 -20.21
N SER A 83 -18.21 -12.26 -21.33
CA SER A 83 -17.42 -13.50 -21.39
C SER A 83 -15.98 -13.28 -21.88
N LEU A 84 -15.58 -12.04 -22.17
CA LEU A 84 -14.28 -11.71 -22.77
C LEU A 84 -13.33 -11.13 -21.72
N PRO A 85 -12.02 -11.46 -21.79
CA PRO A 85 -11.03 -10.81 -20.94
C PRO A 85 -10.78 -9.37 -21.37
N PRO A 86 -10.33 -8.47 -20.46
CA PRO A 86 -10.02 -7.07 -20.79
C PRO A 86 -9.07 -6.90 -21.98
N SER A 87 -8.12 -7.83 -22.17
CA SER A 87 -7.19 -7.83 -23.31
C SER A 87 -7.87 -7.99 -24.67
N GLN A 88 -9.10 -8.49 -24.73
CA GLN A 88 -9.91 -8.60 -25.94
C GLN A 88 -10.99 -7.52 -26.02
N ILE A 89 -11.51 -7.05 -24.88
CA ILE A 89 -12.49 -5.97 -24.82
C ILE A 89 -11.88 -4.66 -25.31
N VAL A 90 -10.69 -4.30 -24.83
CA VAL A 90 -10.06 -3.01 -25.14
C VAL A 90 -9.78 -2.83 -26.64
N PRO A 91 -9.17 -3.81 -27.37
CA PRO A 91 -9.00 -3.68 -28.81
C PRO A 91 -10.32 -3.59 -29.58
N LYS A 92 -11.35 -4.36 -29.19
CA LYS A 92 -12.66 -4.32 -29.85
C LYS A 92 -13.35 -2.96 -29.71
N LEU A 93 -13.27 -2.35 -28.53
CA LEU A 93 -13.79 -1.00 -28.32
C LEU A 93 -13.04 0.03 -29.16
N ALA A 94 -11.71 -0.10 -29.26
CA ALA A 94 -10.89 0.76 -30.11
C ALA A 94 -11.23 0.61 -31.60
N ASP A 95 -11.47 -0.62 -32.08
CA ASP A 95 -11.92 -0.90 -33.45
C ASP A 95 -13.29 -0.25 -33.75
N GLN A 96 -14.14 -0.12 -32.73
CA GLN A 96 -15.43 0.59 -32.79
C GLN A 96 -15.30 2.11 -32.61
N GLY A 97 -14.08 2.63 -32.42
CA GLY A 97 -13.82 4.06 -32.17
C GLY A 97 -14.27 4.54 -30.79
N GLN A 98 -14.54 3.63 -29.85
CA GLN A 98 -14.96 3.97 -28.49
C GLN A 98 -13.77 3.91 -27.53
N TYR A 99 -13.51 5.02 -26.86
CA TYR A 99 -12.40 5.16 -25.91
C TYR A 99 -12.95 5.48 -24.52
N LEU A 100 -12.96 4.47 -23.65
CA LEU A 100 -13.36 4.62 -22.24
C LEU A 100 -12.13 4.90 -21.39
N ALA A 101 -12.25 5.79 -20.40
CA ALA A 101 -11.18 6.08 -19.45
C ALA A 101 -9.85 6.50 -20.12
N SER A 102 -9.94 7.17 -21.28
CA SER A 102 -8.78 7.62 -22.04
C SER A 102 -8.16 8.87 -21.40
N GLU A 103 -6.83 8.95 -21.39
CA GLU A 103 -6.15 10.18 -21.02
C GLU A 103 -6.44 11.27 -22.06
N SER A 104 -6.94 12.42 -21.60
CA SER A 104 -7.13 13.62 -22.42
C SER A 104 -5.84 14.45 -22.49
#